data_AF-M2RF19-F1
#
_entry.id   AF-M2RF19-F1
#
_cell.length_a   1.000
_cell.length_b   1.000
_cell.length_c   1.000
_cell.angle_alpha   90.00
_cell.angle_beta   90.00
_cell.angle_gamma   90.00
#
_symmetry.space_group_name_H-M   'P 1'
#
loop_
_entity.id
_entity.type
_entity.pdbx_description
1 polymer ?
#
loop_
_entity_poly.entity_id
_entity_poly.type
_entity_poly.pdbx_seq_one_letter_code
_entity_poly.pdbx_strand_id
1 'polypeptide(L)'
;MTTDYFKGVISTIIENELFLTGKKGALLSDTYELNHIKAIVVVCPEQYEYPINKEEVEILKLPVIDSYNFPLINYLEKAYEFIDSQITQHHPVLVHCDFGISRSASVVIAYLIRKYQMSLKAAFQYVSDRRHIVCPNPAFIMQLYEWQRKYHSCVGNDVDALYIKQLLSVSSLLYRDIPSKSLWNAFVDSKFDFADALKSLRKHLASRDLSMEF
;
A
#
# COMPACT_ATOMS: atom_id res chain seq x y z
N MET A 1 -15.96 6.12 16.18
CA MET A 1 -14.58 6.56 15.83
C MET A 1 -14.14 6.16 14.42
N THR A 2 -14.62 5.06 13.81
CA THR A 2 -14.22 4.64 12.44
C THR A 2 -14.97 5.36 11.29
N THR A 3 -16.12 5.97 11.54
CA THR A 3 -16.96 6.61 10.50
C THR A 3 -16.39 7.90 9.94
N ASP A 4 -15.54 8.61 10.70
CA ASP A 4 -15.06 9.93 10.30
C ASP A 4 -13.98 9.88 9.23
N TYR A 5 -13.21 8.79 9.13
CA TYR A 5 -12.25 8.61 8.03
C TYR A 5 -12.92 8.55 6.65
N PHE A 6 -14.15 8.05 6.59
CA PHE A 6 -14.97 8.07 5.38
C PHE A 6 -15.65 9.43 5.12
N LYS A 7 -15.36 10.44 5.95
CA LYS A 7 -15.77 11.84 5.77
C LYS A 7 -14.64 12.75 5.30
N GLY A 8 -13.50 12.18 4.89
CA GLY A 8 -12.40 12.94 4.27
C GLY A 8 -11.24 13.31 5.20
N VAL A 9 -11.11 12.65 6.36
CA VAL A 9 -9.99 12.86 7.28
C VAL A 9 -8.65 12.59 6.60
N ILE A 10 -7.78 13.59 6.65
CA ILE A 10 -6.36 13.51 6.32
C ILE A 10 -5.57 13.06 7.55
N SER A 11 -4.58 12.21 7.34
CA SER A 11 -3.66 11.75 8.37
C SER A 11 -2.25 12.24 8.03
N THR A 12 -1.65 13.02 8.93
CA THR A 12 -0.21 13.33 8.87
C THR A 12 0.57 12.05 9.16
N ILE A 13 1.39 11.61 8.20
CA ILE A 13 2.28 10.45 8.36
C ILE A 13 3.63 10.92 8.87
N ILE A 14 4.24 11.86 8.15
CA ILE A 14 5.47 12.55 8.55
C ILE A 14 5.14 14.03 8.63
N GLU A 15 5.47 14.66 9.75
CA GLU A 15 5.10 16.04 10.07
C GLU A 15 5.55 16.99 8.95
N ASN A 16 4.61 17.78 8.41
CA ASN A 16 4.82 18.72 7.31
C ASN A 16 5.34 18.14 5.98
N GLU A 17 5.50 16.83 5.85
CA GLU A 17 6.16 16.22 4.67
C GLU A 17 5.27 15.22 3.93
N LEU A 18 4.59 14.32 4.64
CA LEU A 18 3.87 13.21 4.02
C LEU A 18 2.50 12.99 4.65
N PHE A 19 1.47 12.98 3.83
CA PHE A 19 0.07 12.88 4.23
C PHE A 19 -0.62 11.70 3.54
N LEU A 20 -1.59 11.09 4.22
CA LEU A 20 -2.38 9.97 3.72
C LEU A 20 -3.88 10.24 3.89
N THR A 21 -4.64 10.05 2.82
CA THR A 21 -6.11 10.14 2.86
C THR A 21 -6.79 9.19 1.88
N GLY A 22 -8.13 9.22 1.87
CA GLY A 22 -8.95 8.66 0.80
C GLY A 22 -9.45 9.77 -0.13
N LYS A 23 -10.09 9.38 -1.25
CA LYS A 23 -10.60 10.28 -2.29
C LYS A 23 -11.34 11.48 -1.71
N LYS A 24 -12.26 11.26 -0.77
CA LYS A 24 -13.06 12.35 -0.18
C LYS A 24 -12.18 13.45 0.43
N GLY A 25 -11.08 13.10 1.10
CA GLY A 25 -10.17 14.10 1.66
C GLY A 25 -9.34 14.77 0.56
N ALA A 26 -8.89 14.01 -0.43
CA ALA A 26 -8.17 14.56 -1.58
C ALA A 26 -9.02 15.54 -2.43
N LEU A 27 -10.35 15.55 -2.29
CA LEU A 27 -11.23 16.48 -3.03
C LEU A 27 -11.64 17.71 -2.22
N LEU A 28 -11.11 17.90 -1.01
CA LEU A 28 -11.36 19.10 -0.19
C LEU A 28 -10.26 20.13 -0.41
N SER A 29 -10.61 21.40 -0.61
CA SER A 29 -9.64 22.50 -0.77
C SER A 29 -8.75 22.65 0.47
N ASP A 30 -9.33 22.56 1.67
CA ASP A 30 -8.63 22.65 2.96
C ASP A 30 -7.47 21.66 3.08
N THR A 31 -7.56 20.49 2.43
CA THR A 31 -6.46 19.51 2.39
C THR A 31 -5.19 20.14 1.83
N TYR A 32 -5.30 20.99 0.83
CA TYR A 32 -4.17 21.62 0.15
C TYR A 32 -3.72 22.89 0.86
N GLU A 33 -4.67 23.73 1.25
CA GLU A 33 -4.39 25.03 1.88
C GLU A 33 -3.77 24.88 3.27
N LEU A 34 -4.35 24.03 4.13
CA LEU A 34 -3.91 23.87 5.52
C LEU A 34 -2.63 23.04 5.67
N ASN A 35 -2.35 22.15 4.72
CA ASN A 35 -1.19 21.25 4.77
C ASN A 35 -0.10 21.63 3.74
N HIS A 36 -0.30 22.74 3.03
CA HIS A 36 0.62 23.26 2.02
C HIS A 36 1.06 22.23 0.98
N ILE A 37 0.14 21.37 0.54
CA ILE A 37 0.44 20.26 -0.37
C ILE A 37 0.96 20.78 -1.71
N LYS A 38 2.11 20.28 -2.13
CA LYS A 38 2.77 20.61 -3.40
C LYS A 38 2.92 19.42 -4.35
N ALA A 39 2.64 18.21 -3.89
CA ALA A 39 2.59 17.03 -4.75
C ALA A 39 1.50 16.04 -4.34
N ILE A 40 0.96 15.32 -5.33
CA ILE A 40 -0.08 14.30 -5.12
C ILE A 40 0.36 12.98 -5.75
N VAL A 41 0.22 11.89 -5.01
CA VAL A 41 0.34 10.51 -5.52
C VAL A 41 -1.04 9.85 -5.49
N VAL A 42 -1.59 9.62 -6.68
CA VAL A 42 -2.90 8.99 -6.91
C VAL A 42 -2.69 7.50 -7.16
N VAL A 43 -3.09 6.67 -6.19
CA VAL A 43 -2.85 5.21 -6.21
C VAL A 43 -4.12 4.44 -6.55
N CYS A 44 -4.73 4.79 -7.69
CA CYS A 44 -5.94 4.18 -8.23
C CYS A 44 -6.13 4.54 -9.72
N PRO A 45 -6.86 3.74 -10.52
CA PRO A 45 -7.06 4.00 -11.96
C PRO A 45 -8.03 5.16 -12.25
N GLU A 46 -8.87 5.53 -11.29
CA GLU A 46 -9.88 6.57 -11.42
C GLU A 46 -9.25 7.94 -11.68
N GLN A 47 -9.97 8.77 -12.43
CA GLN A 47 -9.59 10.15 -12.69
C GLN A 47 -10.41 11.08 -11.79
N TYR A 48 -9.75 12.09 -11.25
CA TYR A 48 -10.38 13.10 -10.42
C TYR A 48 -9.90 14.49 -10.80
N GLU A 49 -10.74 15.48 -10.52
CA GLU A 49 -10.40 16.89 -10.57
C GLU A 49 -10.11 17.36 -9.14
N TYR A 50 -8.89 17.83 -8.91
CA TYR A 50 -8.46 18.30 -7.60
C TYR A 50 -8.66 19.82 -7.50
N PRO A 51 -9.03 20.36 -6.32
CA PRO A 51 -9.18 21.79 -6.08
C PRO A 51 -7.80 22.46 -5.89
N ILE A 52 -6.98 22.47 -6.94
CA ILE A 52 -5.59 22.95 -6.93
C ILE A 52 -5.29 23.86 -8.12
N ASN A 53 -4.27 24.71 -7.98
CA ASN A 53 -3.58 25.28 -9.13
C ASN A 53 -2.64 24.22 -9.74
N LYS A 54 -2.91 23.79 -10.99
CA LYS A 54 -2.12 22.75 -11.68
C LYS A 54 -0.68 23.18 -12.00
N GLU A 55 -0.39 24.48 -11.98
CA GLU A 55 0.97 25.00 -12.18
C GLU A 55 1.81 24.89 -10.90
N GLU A 56 1.18 24.71 -9.74
CA GLU A 56 1.84 24.70 -8.43
C GLU A 56 1.92 23.32 -7.77
N VAL A 57 1.13 22.36 -8.27
CA VAL A 57 1.02 21.03 -7.65
C VAL A 57 1.28 19.94 -8.69
N GLU A 58 2.34 19.16 -8.44
CA GLU A 58 2.70 18.04 -9.30
C GLU A 58 1.89 16.79 -8.96
N ILE A 59 1.50 16.01 -9.99
CA ILE A 59 0.65 14.82 -9.79
C ILE A 59 1.29 13.58 -10.43
N LEU A 60 1.61 12.60 -9.58
CA LEU A 60 1.93 11.25 -10.02
C LEU A 60 0.68 10.36 -9.99
N LYS A 61 0.31 9.79 -11.14
CA LYS A 61 -0.77 8.81 -11.26
C LYS A 61 -0.21 7.39 -11.36
N LEU A 62 -0.68 6.51 -10.48
CA LEU A 62 -0.37 5.08 -10.44
C LEU A 62 -1.69 4.31 -10.55
N PRO A 63 -2.02 3.71 -11.72
CA PRO A 63 -3.30 3.04 -11.96
C PRO A 63 -3.38 1.67 -11.27
N VAL A 64 -3.26 1.66 -9.95
CA VAL A 64 -3.23 0.46 -9.12
C VAL A 64 -4.64 -0.03 -8.83
N ILE A 65 -4.91 -1.30 -9.16
CA ILE A 65 -6.17 -1.97 -8.83
C ILE A 65 -6.01 -2.69 -7.49
N ASP A 66 -6.96 -2.53 -6.56
CA ASP A 66 -6.94 -3.20 -5.25
C ASP A 66 -7.36 -4.67 -5.37
N SER A 67 -6.50 -5.48 -5.96
CA SER A 67 -6.76 -6.89 -6.25
C SER A 67 -5.52 -7.72 -5.93
N TYR A 68 -5.73 -8.97 -5.49
CA TYR A 68 -4.64 -9.89 -5.24
C TYR A 68 -3.82 -10.27 -6.48
N ASN A 69 -4.35 -10.03 -7.67
CA ASN A 69 -3.65 -10.29 -8.94
C ASN A 69 -2.80 -9.10 -9.41
N PHE A 70 -2.86 -7.95 -8.74
CA PHE A 70 -2.19 -6.74 -9.20
C PHE A 70 -0.73 -6.67 -8.70
N PRO A 71 0.26 -6.48 -9.58
CA PRO A 71 1.67 -6.40 -9.20
C PRO A 71 2.03 -4.99 -8.73
N LEU A 72 1.55 -4.59 -7.54
CA LEU A 72 1.89 -3.33 -6.88
C LEU A 72 3.41 -3.09 -6.82
N ILE A 73 4.21 -4.15 -6.63
CA ILE A 73 5.67 -4.06 -6.52
C ILE A 73 6.33 -3.33 -7.71
N ASN A 74 5.74 -3.44 -8.91
CA ASN A 74 6.23 -2.79 -10.12
C ASN A 74 6.06 -1.25 -10.09
N TYR A 75 5.25 -0.72 -9.18
CA TYR A 75 4.99 0.71 -9.03
C TYR A 75 5.73 1.34 -7.85
N LEU A 76 6.25 0.53 -6.93
CA LEU A 76 6.84 1.01 -5.67
C LEU A 76 8.13 1.82 -5.89
N GLU A 77 8.94 1.45 -6.88
CA GLU A 77 10.15 2.19 -7.24
C GLU A 77 9.83 3.62 -7.67
N LYS A 78 8.94 3.76 -8.65
CA LYS A 78 8.48 5.05 -9.17
C LYS A 78 7.80 5.90 -8.10
N ALA A 79 6.98 5.27 -7.25
CA ALA A 79 6.32 5.96 -6.15
C ALA A 79 7.33 6.48 -5.13
N TYR A 80 8.33 5.66 -4.76
CA TYR A 80 9.40 6.09 -3.88
C TYR A 80 10.17 7.26 -4.46
N GLU A 81 10.64 7.16 -5.71
CA GLU A 81 11.47 8.21 -6.33
C GLU A 81 10.75 9.56 -6.35
N PHE A 82 9.47 9.55 -6.71
CA PHE A 82 8.65 10.76 -6.73
C PHE A 82 8.44 11.33 -5.32
N ILE A 83 8.03 10.51 -4.34
CA ILE A 83 7.81 10.99 -2.98
C ILE A 83 9.12 11.56 -2.41
N ASP A 84 10.23 10.83 -2.58
CA ASP A 84 11.53 11.23 -2.05
C ASP A 84 12.06 12.51 -2.69
N SER A 85 11.89 12.68 -4.01
CA SER A 85 12.31 13.89 -4.71
C SER A 85 11.52 15.13 -4.27
N GLN A 86 10.22 14.98 -3.99
CA GLN A 86 9.37 16.08 -3.52
C GLN A 86 9.72 16.46 -2.08
N ILE A 87 9.82 15.46 -1.18
CA ILE A 87 10.19 15.72 0.22
C ILE A 87 11.58 16.36 0.32
N THR A 88 12.54 15.94 -0.50
CA THR A 88 13.88 16.56 -0.56
C THR A 88 13.85 18.03 -0.99
N GLN A 89 12.84 18.43 -1.76
CA GLN A 89 12.59 19.83 -2.15
C GLN A 89 11.73 20.59 -1.12
N HIS A 90 11.45 19.99 0.03
CA HIS A 90 10.51 20.52 1.04
C HIS A 90 9.10 20.74 0.48
N HIS A 91 8.68 19.90 -0.47
CA HIS A 91 7.34 19.89 -1.02
C HIS A 91 6.48 18.84 -0.31
N PRO A 92 5.46 19.24 0.46
CA PRO A 92 4.59 18.30 1.16
C PRO A 92 3.78 17.44 0.18
N VAL A 93 3.76 16.13 0.43
CA VAL A 93 3.19 15.13 -0.49
C VAL A 93 1.91 14.51 0.09
N LEU A 94 0.84 14.52 -0.70
CA LEU A 94 -0.41 13.81 -0.40
C LEU A 94 -0.46 12.48 -1.16
N VAL A 95 -0.57 11.36 -0.45
CA VAL A 95 -0.81 10.04 -1.06
C VAL A 95 -2.25 9.63 -0.80
N HIS A 96 -3.00 9.26 -1.84
CA HIS A 96 -4.38 8.78 -1.68
C HIS A 96 -4.77 7.70 -2.69
N CYS A 97 -5.86 7.00 -2.37
CA CYS A 97 -6.61 6.13 -3.29
C CYS A 97 -8.10 6.39 -3.05
N ASP A 98 -9.01 5.46 -3.34
CA ASP A 98 -10.44 5.65 -3.05
C ASP A 98 -10.74 5.86 -1.55
N PHE A 99 -10.28 4.95 -0.70
CA PHE A 99 -10.65 4.93 0.73
C PHE A 99 -9.50 5.28 1.67
N GLY A 100 -8.26 5.25 1.19
CA GLY A 100 -7.08 5.41 2.06
C GLY A 100 -6.90 4.25 3.04
N ILE A 101 -7.27 3.03 2.62
CA ILE A 101 -7.22 1.79 3.44
C ILE A 101 -6.07 0.89 2.97
N SER A 102 -6.04 0.55 1.68
CA SER A 102 -5.13 -0.47 1.14
C SER A 102 -4.05 0.09 0.20
N ARG A 103 -4.41 0.48 -1.03
CA ARG A 103 -3.47 0.93 -2.08
C ARG A 103 -2.52 2.04 -1.65
N SER A 104 -3.05 3.20 -1.26
CA SER A 104 -2.21 4.34 -0.84
C SER A 104 -1.44 4.07 0.45
N ALA A 105 -2.06 3.37 1.40
CA ALA A 105 -1.37 2.95 2.62
C ALA A 105 -0.18 2.04 2.31
N SER A 106 -0.32 1.12 1.34
CA SER A 106 0.77 0.24 0.89
C SER A 106 1.93 1.03 0.30
N VAL A 107 1.65 2.04 -0.53
CA VAL A 107 2.69 2.92 -1.08
C VAL A 107 3.43 3.70 0.03
N VAL A 108 2.70 4.25 1.01
CA VAL A 108 3.31 4.93 2.16
C VAL A 108 4.16 3.98 3.00
N ILE A 109 3.67 2.76 3.29
CA ILE A 109 4.43 1.74 4.02
C ILE A 109 5.71 1.38 3.24
N ALA A 110 5.63 1.17 1.93
CA ALA A 110 6.79 0.88 1.09
C ALA A 110 7.83 2.01 1.10
N TYR A 111 7.37 3.27 1.10
CA TYR A 111 8.25 4.43 1.24
C TYR A 111 9.01 4.38 2.56
N LEU A 112 8.31 4.14 3.68
CA LEU A 112 8.94 4.07 5.01
C LEU A 112 9.95 2.91 5.13
N ILE A 113 9.62 1.74 4.58
CA ILE A 113 10.50 0.57 4.55
C ILE A 113 11.82 0.91 3.87
N ARG A 114 11.76 1.59 2.71
CA ARG A 114 12.96 1.90 1.91
C ARG A 114 13.72 3.11 2.46
N LYS A 115 13.04 4.23 2.72
CA LYS A 115 13.67 5.49 3.13
C LYS A 115 14.31 5.37 4.52
N TYR A 116 13.57 4.81 5.47
CA TYR A 116 13.96 4.77 6.88
C TYR A 116 14.41 3.38 7.34
N GLN A 117 14.55 2.42 6.42
CA GLN A 117 14.98 1.05 6.72
C GLN A 117 14.10 0.39 7.80
N MET A 118 12.81 0.77 7.86
CA MET A 118 11.85 0.15 8.78
C MET A 118 11.50 -1.26 8.30
N SER A 119 11.36 -2.21 9.23
CA SER A 119 10.70 -3.48 8.88
C SER A 119 9.24 -3.21 8.51
N LEU A 120 8.62 -4.12 7.74
CA LEU A 120 7.21 -4.07 7.39
C LEU A 120 6.34 -3.96 8.63
N LYS A 121 6.70 -4.68 9.71
CA LYS A 121 6.02 -4.55 11.01
C LYS A 121 6.08 -3.12 11.52
N ALA A 122 7.28 -2.55 11.63
CA ALA A 122 7.46 -1.20 12.15
C ALA A 122 6.79 -0.13 11.28
N ALA A 123 6.95 -0.21 9.96
CA ALA A 123 6.33 0.71 9.00
C ALA A 123 4.81 0.62 9.02
N PHE A 124 4.26 -0.60 9.06
CA PHE A 124 2.81 -0.79 9.19
C PHE A 124 2.29 -0.17 10.48
N GLN A 125 2.91 -0.47 11.64
CA GLN A 125 2.51 0.06 12.94
C GLN A 125 2.57 1.59 12.96
N TYR A 126 3.66 2.16 12.46
CA TYR A 126 3.84 3.62 12.35
C TYR A 126 2.69 4.29 11.62
N VAL A 127 2.24 3.70 10.50
CA VAL A 127 1.13 4.21 9.69
C VAL A 127 -0.21 3.94 10.36
N SER A 128 -0.43 2.76 10.94
CA SER A 128 -1.69 2.41 11.61
C SER A 128 -1.95 3.23 12.87
N ASP A 129 -0.90 3.66 13.57
CA ASP A 129 -1.01 4.52 14.74
C ASP A 129 -1.51 5.93 14.37
N ARG A 130 -1.25 6.37 13.13
CA ARG A 130 -1.68 7.67 12.58
C ARG A 130 -2.97 7.58 11.77
N ARG A 131 -3.28 6.40 11.23
CA ARG A 131 -4.49 6.12 10.47
C ARG A 131 -5.00 4.70 10.76
N HIS A 132 -5.84 4.58 11.77
CA HIS A 132 -6.31 3.29 12.29
C HIS A 132 -7.12 2.43 11.31
N ILE A 133 -7.63 3.00 10.22
CA ILE A 133 -8.38 2.25 9.19
C ILE A 133 -7.48 1.56 8.15
N VAL A 134 -6.15 1.72 8.26
CA VAL A 134 -5.20 1.11 7.32
C VAL A 134 -5.27 -0.40 7.41
N CYS A 135 -5.52 -1.02 6.25
CA CYS A 135 -5.57 -2.47 6.10
C CYS A 135 -5.30 -2.81 4.62
N PRO A 136 -4.04 -2.83 4.18
CA PRO A 136 -3.64 -3.37 2.88
C PRO A 136 -4.21 -4.75 2.65
N ASN A 137 -4.57 -5.04 1.40
CA ASN A 137 -5.02 -6.37 1.04
C ASN A 137 -3.89 -7.41 1.29
N PRO A 138 -4.23 -8.70 1.50
CA PRO A 138 -3.25 -9.73 1.83
C PRO A 138 -2.11 -9.88 0.81
N ALA A 139 -2.39 -9.71 -0.48
CA ALA A 139 -1.38 -9.78 -1.52
C ALA A 139 -0.40 -8.60 -1.49
N PHE A 140 -0.89 -7.38 -1.21
CA PHE A 140 -0.04 -6.21 -1.06
C PHE A 140 0.86 -6.34 0.18
N ILE A 141 0.37 -6.94 1.28
CA ILE A 141 1.23 -7.25 2.44
C ILE A 141 2.40 -8.16 2.04
N MET A 142 2.13 -9.19 1.22
CA MET A 142 3.19 -10.08 0.72
C MET A 142 4.18 -9.34 -0.18
N GLN A 143 3.70 -8.51 -1.10
CA GLN A 143 4.56 -7.69 -1.97
C GLN A 143 5.37 -6.64 -1.18
N LEU A 144 4.83 -6.11 -0.07
CA LEU A 144 5.58 -5.24 0.83
C LEU A 144 6.67 -5.99 1.60
N TYR A 145 6.44 -7.26 1.92
CA TYR A 145 7.47 -8.11 2.50
C TYR A 145 8.58 -8.43 1.50
N GLU A 146 8.22 -8.74 0.25
CA GLU A 146 9.19 -8.86 -0.85
C GLU A 146 10.00 -7.57 -1.03
N TRP A 147 9.32 -6.41 -0.98
CA TRP A 147 9.95 -5.09 -1.05
C TRP A 147 10.94 -4.85 0.10
N GLN A 148 10.59 -5.17 1.35
CA GLN A 148 11.52 -5.12 2.48
C GLN A 148 12.75 -5.97 2.20
N ARG A 149 12.56 -7.21 1.75
CA ARG A 149 13.67 -8.13 1.45
C ARG A 149 14.60 -7.64 0.35
N LYS A 150 14.08 -6.89 -0.63
CA LYS A 150 14.90 -6.27 -1.69
C LYS A 150 15.86 -5.21 -1.12
N TYR A 151 15.42 -4.45 -0.12
CA TYR A 151 16.17 -3.29 0.39
C TYR A 151 16.92 -3.54 1.70
N HIS A 152 16.55 -4.57 2.46
CA HIS A 152 17.19 -4.92 3.72
C HIS A 152 18.15 -6.08 3.50
N SER A 153 19.46 -5.80 3.52
CA SER A 153 20.50 -6.80 3.23
C SER A 153 20.62 -7.92 4.26
N CYS A 154 19.97 -7.79 5.42
CA CYS A 154 20.09 -8.75 6.53
C CYS A 154 18.98 -8.59 7.58
N VAL A 155 17.78 -9.12 7.33
CA VAL A 155 16.84 -9.51 8.40
C VAL A 155 16.15 -10.82 8.04
N GLY A 156 16.81 -11.92 8.41
CA GLY A 156 16.12 -13.17 8.71
C GLY A 156 15.93 -13.20 10.21
N ASN A 157 14.74 -12.87 10.70
CA ASN A 157 14.31 -13.23 12.05
C ASN A 157 12.86 -13.68 11.95
N ASP A 158 12.57 -14.87 12.47
CA ASP A 158 11.25 -15.51 12.48
C ASP A 158 10.12 -14.63 13.08
N VAL A 159 10.50 -13.53 13.76
CA VAL A 159 9.63 -12.53 14.37
C VAL A 159 8.75 -11.80 13.34
N ASP A 160 9.28 -11.48 12.16
CA ASP A 160 8.49 -10.78 11.12
C ASP A 160 7.48 -11.72 10.47
N ALA A 161 7.83 -13.00 10.27
CA ALA A 161 6.94 -13.99 9.66
C ALA A 161 5.69 -14.27 10.50
N LEU A 162 5.81 -14.34 11.83
CA LEU A 162 4.66 -14.50 12.72
C LEU A 162 3.74 -13.28 12.69
N TYR A 163 4.32 -12.07 12.74
CA TYR A 163 3.54 -10.85 12.64
C TYR A 163 2.80 -10.74 11.30
N ILE A 164 3.46 -11.09 10.19
CA ILE A 164 2.83 -11.10 8.88
C ILE A 164 1.66 -12.07 8.85
N LYS A 165 1.79 -13.29 9.40
CA LYS A 165 0.67 -14.23 9.50
C LYS A 165 -0.51 -13.67 10.29
N GLN A 166 -0.24 -12.97 11.41
CA GLN A 166 -1.29 -12.29 12.18
C GLN A 166 -1.96 -11.19 11.36
N LEU A 167 -1.16 -10.35 10.68
CA LEU A 167 -1.67 -9.27 9.84
C LEU A 167 -2.52 -9.81 8.68
N LEU A 168 -2.08 -10.88 8.03
CA LEU A 168 -2.83 -11.58 6.99
C LEU A 168 -4.17 -12.09 7.54
N SER A 169 -4.20 -12.67 8.75
CA SER A 169 -5.44 -13.17 9.35
C SER A 169 -6.48 -12.07 9.56
N VAL A 170 -6.04 -10.86 9.94
CA VAL A 170 -6.92 -9.69 10.10
C VAL A 170 -7.38 -9.18 8.74
N SER A 171 -6.45 -9.01 7.79
CA SER A 171 -6.76 -8.50 6.45
C SER A 171 -7.71 -9.41 5.68
N SER A 172 -7.60 -10.74 5.83
CA SER A 172 -8.51 -11.72 5.22
C SER A 172 -9.97 -11.59 5.68
N LEU A 173 -10.26 -10.94 6.82
CA LEU A 173 -11.64 -10.68 7.25
C LEU A 173 -12.34 -9.65 6.36
N LEU A 174 -11.58 -8.67 5.85
CA LEU A 174 -12.06 -7.64 4.92
C LEU A 174 -11.99 -8.11 3.47
N TYR A 175 -10.97 -8.90 3.11
CA TYR A 175 -10.70 -9.38 1.76
C TYR A 175 -10.97 -10.88 1.61
N ARG A 176 -12.24 -11.28 1.76
CA ARG A 176 -12.65 -12.70 1.79
C ARG A 176 -12.51 -13.41 0.45
N ASP A 177 -12.50 -12.66 -0.64
CA ASP A 177 -12.30 -13.15 -2.01
C ASP A 177 -10.83 -13.55 -2.28
N ILE A 178 -9.89 -13.10 -1.44
CA ILE A 178 -8.47 -13.39 -1.61
C ILE A 178 -8.13 -14.72 -0.92
N PRO A 179 -7.61 -15.74 -1.64
CA PRO A 179 -7.24 -17.06 -1.09
C PRO A 179 -5.94 -16.97 -0.27
N SER A 180 -5.98 -16.20 0.81
CA SER A 180 -4.80 -15.67 1.52
C SER A 180 -3.89 -16.77 2.07
N LYS A 181 -4.47 -17.87 2.57
CA LYS A 181 -3.71 -19.03 3.07
C LYS A 181 -2.94 -19.73 1.94
N SER A 182 -3.62 -20.06 0.84
CA SER A 182 -3.00 -20.74 -0.30
C SER A 182 -1.97 -19.84 -0.99
N LEU A 183 -2.27 -18.55 -1.11
CA LEU A 183 -1.35 -17.56 -1.66
C LEU A 183 -0.11 -17.39 -0.77
N TRP A 184 -0.27 -17.33 0.55
CA TRP A 184 0.86 -17.26 1.49
C TRP A 184 1.78 -18.49 1.38
N ASN A 185 1.19 -19.69 1.32
CA ASN A 185 1.98 -20.92 1.16
C ASN A 185 2.76 -20.89 -0.16
N ALA A 186 2.10 -20.58 -1.28
CA ALA A 186 2.77 -20.43 -2.57
C ALA A 186 3.88 -19.36 -2.52
N PHE A 187 3.66 -18.27 -1.79
CA PHE A 187 4.65 -17.20 -1.63
C PHE A 187 5.90 -17.65 -0.86
N VAL A 188 5.72 -18.41 0.23
CA VAL A 188 6.84 -19.02 0.95
C VAL A 188 7.59 -20.03 0.07
N ASP A 189 6.85 -20.91 -0.62
CA ASP A 189 7.42 -21.94 -1.50
C ASP A 189 8.21 -21.33 -2.69
N SER A 190 7.73 -20.20 -3.20
CA SER A 190 8.39 -19.40 -4.24
C SER A 190 9.53 -18.52 -3.72
N LYS A 191 10.06 -18.79 -2.52
CA LYS A 191 11.14 -18.03 -1.88
C LYS A 191 10.83 -16.52 -1.79
N PHE A 192 9.56 -16.21 -1.57
CA PHE A 192 9.03 -14.86 -1.39
C PHE A 192 9.12 -13.98 -2.65
N ASP A 193 9.05 -14.60 -3.84
CA ASP A 193 8.75 -13.94 -5.10
C ASP A 193 7.24 -14.00 -5.37
N PHE A 194 6.58 -12.84 -5.41
CA PHE A 194 5.12 -12.77 -5.54
C PHE A 194 4.63 -13.19 -6.93
N ALA A 195 5.39 -12.90 -7.98
CA ALA A 195 5.00 -13.23 -9.35
C ALA A 195 4.98 -14.76 -9.55
N ASP A 196 5.98 -15.46 -9.03
CA ASP A 196 6.05 -16.92 -9.08
C ASP A 196 5.03 -17.58 -8.14
N ALA A 197 4.77 -16.98 -6.98
CA ALA A 197 3.71 -17.43 -6.08
C ALA A 197 2.33 -17.40 -6.77
N LEU A 198 2.04 -16.32 -7.50
CA LEU A 198 0.78 -16.15 -8.20
C LEU A 198 0.64 -17.14 -9.36
N LYS A 199 1.73 -17.40 -10.10
CA LYS A 199 1.76 -18.46 -11.13
C LYS A 199 1.50 -19.84 -10.52
N SER A 200 2.13 -20.15 -9.39
CA SER A 200 1.96 -21.42 -8.68
C SER A 200 0.52 -21.62 -8.20
N LEU A 201 -0.06 -20.60 -7.57
CA LEU A 201 -1.45 -20.60 -7.13
C LEU A 201 -2.43 -20.86 -8.29
N ARG A 202 -2.24 -20.18 -9.43
CA ARG A 202 -3.10 -20.35 -10.62
C ARG A 202 -3.06 -21.78 -11.16
N LYS A 203 -1.88 -22.39 -11.22
CA LYS A 203 -1.74 -23.80 -11.62
C LYS A 203 -2.47 -24.73 -10.66
N HIS A 204 -2.35 -24.49 -9.35
CA HIS A 204 -3.01 -25.30 -8.34
C HIS A 204 -4.55 -25.20 -8.41
N LEU A 205 -5.09 -23.98 -8.56
CA LEU A 205 -6.54 -23.77 -8.67
C LEU A 205 -7.10 -24.42 -9.94
N ALA A 206 -6.43 -24.26 -11.09
CA ALA A 206 -6.84 -24.90 -12.34
C ALA A 206 -6.86 -26.44 -12.25
N SER A 207 -5.90 -27.04 -11.53
CA SER A 207 -5.86 -28.49 -11.33
C SER A 207 -6.98 -29.03 -10.43
N ARG A 208 -7.53 -28.20 -9.54
CA ARG A 208 -8.64 -28.58 -8.65
C ARG A 208 -9.99 -28.54 -9.36
N ASP A 209 -10.22 -27.56 -10.21
CA ASP A 209 -11.45 -27.48 -11.01
C ASP A 209 -11.58 -28.69 -11.94
N LEU A 210 -10.48 -29.11 -12.57
CA LEU A 210 -10.44 -30.33 -13.40
C LEU A 210 -10.69 -31.63 -12.62
N SER A 211 -10.47 -31.65 -11.30
CA SER A 211 -10.69 -32.84 -10.45
C SER A 211 -12.12 -32.97 -9.93
N MET A 212 -12.97 -31.94 -10.10
CA MET A 212 -14.39 -31.96 -9.71
C MET A 212 -15.33 -32.25 -10.90
N GLU A 213 -14.80 -32.38 -12.12
CA GLU A 213 -15.57 -32.64 -13.35
C GLU A 213 -15.62 -34.14 -13.75
N PHE A 214 -15.23 -35.06 -12.87
CA PHE A 214 -15.25 -36.51 -13.10
C PHE A 214 -16.09 -37.26 -12.06
#